data_AF-A0A4Q5QZT7-F1
#
_entry.id   AF-A0A4Q5QZT7-F1
#
_cell.length_a   1.000
_cell.length_b   1.000
_cell.length_c   1.000
_cell.angle_alpha   90.00
_cell.angle_beta   90.00
_cell.angle_gamma   90.00
#
_symmetry.space_group_name_H-M   'P 1'
#
loop_
_entity.id
_entity.type
_entity.pdbx_description
1 polymer ?
#
loop_
_entity_poly.entity_id
_entity_poly.type
_entity_poly.pdbx_seq_one_letter_code
_entity_poly.pdbx_strand_id
1 'polypeptide(L)'
;MPGQPNFLAASMGELRPNHFHGGLDIKTASVINKPVYAAADGYLSRLKQSSYGYGNVLYITHPNGLTTVYGHLNEFLGPVLTELRQRQYEKQTYELELFFKEGQFPVKRGEVVAKSGNTGGSAGPHLHWEVRDGQDRQLNP
;
A
#
# COMPACT_ATOMS: atom_id res chain seq x y z
N MET A 1 -7.54 14.11 -8.20
CA MET A 1 -7.81 14.60 -9.58
C MET A 1 -6.48 15.05 -10.16
N PRO A 2 -6.23 14.90 -11.47
CA PRO A 2 -5.00 15.41 -12.08
C PRO A 2 -4.98 16.94 -11.93
N GLY A 3 -3.87 17.51 -11.45
CA GLY A 3 -3.69 18.97 -11.35
C GLY A 3 -3.95 19.63 -9.99
N GLN A 4 -4.16 18.88 -8.91
CA GLN A 4 -4.08 19.44 -7.55
C GLN A 4 -2.69 19.23 -6.96
N PRO A 5 -2.00 20.28 -6.46
CA PRO A 5 -0.77 20.11 -5.70
C PRO A 5 -1.07 19.31 -4.44
N ASN A 6 -0.53 18.10 -4.35
CA ASN A 6 -0.49 17.35 -3.10
C ASN A 6 0.65 17.92 -2.25
N PHE A 7 0.31 18.47 -1.09
CA PHE A 7 1.30 18.88 -0.11
C PHE A 7 1.95 17.63 0.49
N LEU A 8 3.26 17.50 0.31
CA LEU A 8 4.10 16.48 0.94
C LEU A 8 3.90 16.55 2.47
N ALA A 9 3.64 15.41 3.12
CA ALA A 9 3.46 15.38 4.58
C ALA A 9 4.78 15.41 5.32
N ALA A 10 5.73 14.64 4.80
CA ALA A 10 7.08 14.49 5.26
C ALA A 10 7.91 14.00 4.07
N SER A 11 9.13 14.50 3.92
CA SER A 11 10.17 13.82 3.18
C SER A 11 10.83 12.79 4.09
N MET A 12 11.39 11.73 3.49
CA MET A 12 12.22 10.76 4.19
C MET A 12 13.31 11.49 5.01
N GLY A 13 13.46 11.13 6.30
CA GLY A 13 14.45 11.73 7.21
C GLY A 13 13.92 12.64 8.33
N GLU A 14 12.61 12.75 8.59
CA GLU A 14 12.13 13.39 9.83
C GLU A 14 12.47 12.50 11.04
N LEU A 15 13.44 12.92 11.85
CA LEU A 15 13.70 12.34 13.17
C LEU A 15 12.48 12.60 14.07
N ARG A 16 11.69 11.56 14.33
CA ARG A 16 10.74 11.57 15.45
C ARG A 16 11.39 10.91 16.66
N PRO A 17 11.05 11.33 17.90
CA PRO A 17 11.76 10.87 19.09
C PRO A 17 11.75 9.35 19.34
N ASN A 18 10.95 8.55 18.62
CA ASN A 18 10.73 7.16 18.99
C ASN A 18 10.68 6.10 17.86
N HIS A 19 10.90 6.44 16.59
CA HIS A 19 10.97 5.41 15.52
C HIS A 19 11.56 5.94 14.20
N PHE A 20 12.21 5.05 13.43
CA PHE A 20 12.68 5.32 12.07
C PHE A 20 11.52 5.15 11.06
N HIS A 21 11.16 6.19 10.31
CA HIS A 21 10.13 6.12 9.27
C HIS A 21 10.75 5.75 7.91
N GLY A 22 10.65 4.48 7.53
CA GLY A 22 11.22 3.93 6.28
C GLY A 22 10.37 4.11 5.01
N GLY A 23 9.47 5.11 4.98
CA GLY A 23 8.55 5.36 3.87
C GLY A 23 8.22 6.84 3.69
N LEU A 24 7.66 7.18 2.52
CA LEU A 24 7.09 8.49 2.23
C LEU A 24 5.62 8.51 2.67
N ASP A 25 5.31 9.36 3.64
CA ASP A 25 3.92 9.63 4.02
C ASP A 25 3.32 10.69 3.11
N ILE A 26 2.32 10.31 2.33
CA ILE A 26 1.58 11.22 1.47
C ILE A 26 0.31 11.62 2.21
N LYS A 27 0.26 12.89 2.64
CA LYS A 27 -0.90 13.49 3.32
C LYS A 27 -2.09 13.42 2.39
N THR A 28 -3.22 12.92 2.88
CA THR A 28 -4.48 12.90 2.13
C THR A 28 -5.38 14.07 2.54
N ALA A 29 -4.79 15.15 3.06
CA ALA A 29 -5.49 16.31 3.65
C ALA A 29 -6.54 15.90 4.69
N SER A 30 -6.22 14.90 5.52
CA SER A 30 -7.12 14.31 6.53
C SER A 30 -8.39 13.66 5.97
N VAL A 31 -8.37 13.26 4.70
CA VAL A 31 -9.51 12.62 4.01
C VAL A 31 -9.13 11.19 3.61
N ILE A 32 -10.00 10.23 3.90
CA ILE A 32 -9.89 8.85 3.40
C ILE A 32 -10.46 8.74 1.97
N ASN A 33 -10.24 7.61 1.30
CA ASN A 33 -10.77 7.30 -0.02
C ASN A 33 -10.21 8.11 -1.19
N LYS A 34 -8.97 8.63 -1.08
CA LYS A 34 -8.25 9.13 -2.25
C LYS A 34 -7.75 7.95 -3.10
N PRO A 35 -7.75 8.06 -4.44
CA PRO A 35 -7.20 7.01 -5.29
C PRO A 35 -5.71 6.83 -5.03
N VAL A 36 -5.28 5.58 -4.90
CA VAL A 36 -3.88 5.17 -4.77
C VAL A 36 -3.46 4.51 -6.08
N TYR A 37 -2.38 5.03 -6.67
CA TYR A 37 -1.91 4.66 -8.00
C TYR A 37 -0.67 3.78 -7.92
N ALA A 38 -0.60 2.76 -8.79
CA ALA A 38 0.61 1.98 -8.98
C ALA A 38 1.74 2.87 -9.52
N ALA A 39 2.92 2.81 -8.87
CA ALA A 39 4.06 3.66 -9.18
C ALA A 39 4.74 3.26 -10.50
N ALA A 40 4.72 1.97 -10.81
CA ALA A 40 5.27 1.38 -12.02
C ALA A 40 4.52 0.10 -12.41
N ASP A 41 4.77 -0.40 -13.62
CA ASP A 41 4.28 -1.68 -14.10
C ASP A 41 4.77 -2.83 -13.20
N GLY A 42 3.94 -3.84 -13.01
CA GLY A 42 4.29 -5.00 -12.19
C GLY A 42 3.10 -5.93 -11.99
N TYR A 43 3.11 -6.63 -10.87
CA TYR A 43 1.99 -7.44 -10.41
C TYR A 43 1.83 -7.31 -8.90
N LEU A 44 0.60 -7.43 -8.39
CA LEU A 44 0.39 -7.56 -6.95
C LEU A 44 1.00 -8.87 -6.48
N SER A 45 2.02 -8.81 -5.65
CA SER A 45 2.74 -9.98 -5.13
C SER A 45 2.27 -10.39 -3.75
N ARG A 46 1.79 -9.43 -2.95
CA ARG A 46 1.29 -9.67 -1.60
C ARG A 46 0.20 -8.67 -1.23
N LEU A 47 -0.75 -9.14 -0.45
CA LEU A 47 -1.79 -8.33 0.18
C LEU A 47 -1.96 -8.80 1.61
N LYS A 48 -2.10 -7.86 2.54
CA LYS A 48 -2.42 -8.17 3.93
C LYS A 48 -3.51 -7.24 4.46
N GLN A 49 -4.45 -7.82 5.20
CA GLN A 49 -5.40 -7.10 6.04
C GLN A 49 -5.04 -7.35 7.49
N SER A 50 -4.87 -6.26 8.22
CA SER A 50 -4.64 -6.30 9.65
C SER A 50 -5.25 -5.11 10.37
N SER A 51 -5.55 -5.30 11.64
CA SER A 51 -6.01 -4.27 12.58
C SER A 51 -4.86 -3.45 13.18
N TYR A 52 -3.61 -3.88 13.00
CA TYR A 52 -2.40 -3.22 13.52
C TYR A 52 -1.33 -3.03 12.42
N GLY A 53 -0.21 -2.40 12.76
CA GLY A 53 0.90 -2.14 11.84
C GLY A 53 0.45 -1.34 10.61
N TYR A 54 0.78 -1.82 9.41
CA TYR A 54 0.36 -1.19 8.14
C TYR A 54 -1.16 -1.20 7.89
N GLY A 55 -1.94 -1.93 8.70
CA GLY A 55 -3.37 -2.07 8.45
C GLY A 55 -3.63 -2.90 7.20
N ASN A 56 -4.41 -2.34 6.28
CA ASN A 56 -4.56 -2.89 4.94
C ASN A 56 -3.38 -2.42 4.08
N VAL A 57 -2.65 -3.38 3.51
CA VAL A 57 -1.42 -3.13 2.76
C VAL A 57 -1.34 -3.97 1.50
N LEU A 58 -0.81 -3.36 0.45
CA LEU A 58 -0.62 -3.96 -0.87
C LEU A 58 0.84 -3.82 -1.30
N TYR A 59 1.38 -4.88 -1.89
CA TYR A 59 2.75 -4.96 -2.41
C TYR A 59 2.69 -5.20 -3.91
N ILE A 60 3.40 -4.38 -4.69
CA ILE A 60 3.55 -4.55 -6.14
C ILE A 60 5.01 -4.84 -6.42
N THR A 61 5.29 -6.02 -6.97
CA THR A 61 6.63 -6.38 -7.43
C THR A 61 6.78 -5.99 -8.90
N HIS A 62 7.90 -5.33 -9.21
CA HIS A 62 8.20 -4.76 -10.51
C HIS A 62 9.23 -5.61 -11.27
N PRO A 63 9.30 -5.50 -12.62
CA PRO A 63 10.24 -6.28 -13.43
C PRO A 63 11.73 -6.08 -13.10
N ASN A 64 12.08 -4.95 -12.45
CA ASN A 64 13.44 -4.68 -11.99
C ASN A 64 13.79 -5.33 -10.64
N GLY A 65 12.87 -6.13 -10.07
CA GLY A 65 13.05 -6.80 -8.78
C GLY A 65 12.76 -5.93 -7.56
N LEU A 66 12.39 -4.65 -7.75
CA LEU A 66 11.94 -3.79 -6.65
C LEU A 66 10.48 -4.06 -6.34
N THR A 67 10.09 -3.78 -5.10
CA THR A 67 8.69 -3.85 -4.65
C THR A 67 8.25 -2.51 -4.10
N THR A 68 7.10 -2.01 -4.51
CA THR A 68 6.45 -0.86 -3.88
C THR A 68 5.38 -1.31 -2.90
N VAL A 69 5.29 -0.65 -1.76
CA VAL A 69 4.38 -1.00 -0.66
C VAL A 69 3.45 0.17 -0.37
N TYR A 70 2.16 -0.11 -0.21
CA TYR A 70 1.10 0.87 -0.01
C TYR A 70 0.31 0.51 1.25
N GLY A 71 0.52 1.23 2.35
CA GLY A 71 -0.07 0.96 3.67
C GLY A 71 -1.23 1.88 4.03
N HIS A 72 -1.89 1.55 5.15
CA HIS A 72 -3.03 2.25 5.74
C HIS A 72 -4.23 2.39 4.82
N LEU A 73 -4.39 1.47 3.86
CA LEU A 73 -5.43 1.54 2.85
C LEU A 73 -6.82 1.36 3.46
N ASN A 74 -7.85 1.93 2.83
CA ASN A 74 -9.24 1.69 3.23
C ASN A 74 -9.84 0.50 2.47
N GLU A 75 -9.59 0.44 1.16
CA GLU A 75 -10.18 -0.56 0.27
C GLU A 75 -9.20 -0.92 -0.86
N PHE A 76 -9.10 -2.21 -1.19
CA PHE A 76 -8.38 -2.69 -2.38
C PHE A 76 -9.31 -2.67 -3.60
N LEU A 77 -8.77 -2.43 -4.78
CA LEU A 77 -9.54 -2.35 -6.02
C LEU A 77 -9.08 -3.38 -7.04
N GLY A 78 -9.92 -3.63 -8.04
CA GLY A 78 -9.64 -4.57 -9.12
C GLY A 78 -9.90 -6.04 -8.75
N PRO A 79 -9.42 -6.99 -9.58
CA PRO A 79 -9.71 -8.42 -9.43
C PRO A 79 -9.26 -9.04 -8.10
N VAL A 80 -8.21 -8.47 -7.47
CA VAL A 80 -7.69 -8.94 -6.19
C VAL A 80 -8.73 -8.81 -5.06
N LEU A 81 -9.66 -7.84 -5.15
CA LEU A 81 -10.72 -7.66 -4.16
C LEU A 81 -11.67 -8.87 -4.14
N THR A 82 -11.93 -9.47 -5.29
CA THR A 82 -12.78 -10.66 -5.40
C THR A 82 -12.10 -11.86 -4.74
N GLU A 83 -10.82 -12.10 -5.04
CA GLU A 83 -10.02 -13.16 -4.40
C GLU A 83 -9.98 -12.95 -2.88
N LEU A 84 -9.73 -11.72 -2.42
CA LEU A 84 -9.71 -11.37 -1.01
C LEU A 84 -11.03 -11.72 -0.31
N ARG A 85 -12.17 -11.27 -0.87
CA ARG A 85 -13.49 -11.53 -0.30
C ARG A 85 -13.81 -13.02 -0.24
N GLN A 86 -13.44 -13.76 -1.28
CA GLN A 86 -13.61 -15.21 -1.30
C GLN A 86 -12.80 -15.87 -0.18
N ARG A 87 -11.53 -15.50 -0.01
CA ARG A 87 -10.67 -16.02 1.06
C ARG A 87 -11.15 -15.64 2.46
N GLN A 88 -11.67 -14.43 2.64
CA GLN A 88 -12.27 -14.01 3.90
C GLN A 88 -13.50 -14.85 4.24
N TYR A 89 -14.37 -15.13 3.27
CA TYR A 89 -15.54 -15.97 3.46
C TYR A 89 -15.14 -17.41 3.82
N GLU A 90 -14.18 -17.99 3.09
CA GLU A 90 -13.66 -19.34 3.34
C GLU A 90 -13.05 -19.49 4.75
N LYS A 91 -12.29 -18.48 5.20
CA LYS A 91 -11.57 -18.54 6.48
C LYS A 91 -12.32 -17.92 7.66
N GLN A 92 -13.45 -17.26 7.41
CA GLN A 92 -14.24 -16.53 8.41
C GLN A 92 -13.41 -15.57 9.27
N THR A 93 -12.40 -14.92 8.68
CA THR A 93 -11.49 -13.99 9.36
C THR A 93 -11.24 -12.74 8.53
N TYR A 94 -11.05 -11.61 9.23
CA TYR A 94 -10.58 -10.36 8.65
C TYR A 94 -9.05 -10.31 8.53
N GLU A 95 -8.33 -10.87 9.51
CA GLU A 95 -6.87 -10.93 9.51
C GLU A 95 -6.42 -11.97 8.48
N LEU A 96 -5.92 -11.48 7.35
CA LEU A 96 -5.56 -12.32 6.22
C LEU A 96 -4.29 -11.81 5.58
N GLU A 97 -3.47 -12.75 5.14
CA GLU A 97 -2.30 -12.48 4.33
C GLU A 97 -2.30 -13.41 3.12
N LEU A 98 -2.18 -12.83 1.94
CA LEU A 98 -2.22 -13.51 0.65
C LEU A 98 -0.95 -13.19 -0.13
N PHE A 99 -0.43 -14.22 -0.81
CA PHE A 99 0.70 -14.14 -1.70
C PHE A 99 0.27 -14.61 -3.08
N PHE A 100 0.71 -13.91 -4.10
CA PHE A 100 0.29 -14.14 -5.47
C PHE A 100 1.49 -14.44 -6.36
N LYS A 101 1.25 -15.24 -7.38
CA LYS A 101 2.30 -15.58 -8.36
C LYS A 101 2.52 -14.42 -9.32
N GLU A 102 3.71 -14.39 -9.92
CA GLU A 102 4.04 -13.45 -10.99
C GLU A 102 2.97 -13.49 -12.09
N GLY A 103 2.50 -12.31 -12.51
CA GLY A 103 1.51 -12.15 -13.55
C GLY A 103 0.06 -12.52 -13.18
N GLN A 104 -0.22 -12.99 -11.95
CA GLN A 104 -1.58 -13.36 -11.55
C GLN A 104 -2.52 -12.14 -11.49
N PHE A 105 -2.03 -11.02 -10.95
CA PHE A 105 -2.74 -9.75 -10.86
C PHE A 105 -1.84 -8.65 -11.42
N PRO A 106 -1.71 -8.54 -12.75
CA PRO A 106 -0.85 -7.55 -13.38
C PRO A 106 -1.42 -6.15 -13.16
N VAL A 107 -0.54 -5.17 -13.05
CA VAL A 107 -0.90 -3.76 -12.92
C VAL A 107 -0.04 -2.89 -13.80
N LYS A 108 -0.63 -1.79 -14.27
CA LYS A 108 0.07 -0.76 -15.06
C LYS A 108 0.37 0.47 -14.23
N ARG A 109 1.48 1.14 -14.56
CA ARG A 109 1.81 2.45 -14.00
C ARG A 109 0.62 3.39 -14.13
N GLY A 110 0.23 4.04 -13.03
CA GLY A 110 -0.91 4.96 -13.00
C GLY A 110 -2.28 4.29 -12.92
N GLU A 111 -2.34 2.97 -12.81
CA GLU A 111 -3.59 2.25 -12.49
C GLU A 111 -3.98 2.48 -11.03
N VAL A 112 -5.27 2.66 -10.76
CA VAL A 112 -5.77 2.80 -9.39
C VAL A 112 -5.92 1.41 -8.77
N VAL A 113 -5.09 1.11 -7.77
CA VAL A 113 -5.03 -0.22 -7.13
C VAL A 113 -5.74 -0.26 -5.78
N ALA A 114 -5.95 0.89 -5.14
CA ALA A 114 -6.57 0.99 -3.84
C ALA A 114 -7.14 2.39 -3.56
N LYS A 115 -7.81 2.50 -2.41
CA LYS A 115 -8.23 3.75 -1.79
C LYS A 115 -7.41 3.99 -0.51
N SER A 116 -6.91 5.20 -0.34
CA SER A 116 -6.20 5.61 0.87
C SER A 116 -7.12 5.53 2.09
N GLY A 117 -6.55 5.35 3.28
CA GLY A 117 -7.35 5.15 4.48
C GLY A 117 -6.67 5.63 5.75
N ASN A 118 -7.03 4.96 6.83
CA ASN A 118 -6.48 5.17 8.16
C ASN A 118 -6.44 3.84 8.95
N THR A 119 -6.28 2.72 8.25
CA THR A 119 -6.33 1.40 8.88
C THR A 119 -5.00 1.04 9.55
N GLY A 120 -5.05 0.16 10.55
CA GLY A 120 -3.85 -0.24 11.30
C GLY A 120 -3.40 0.81 12.32
N GLY A 121 -2.10 0.87 12.57
CA GLY A 121 -1.46 1.78 13.53
C GLY A 121 -1.24 3.19 12.98
N SER A 122 -2.29 3.84 12.47
CA SER A 122 -2.20 5.19 11.89
C SER A 122 -2.79 6.25 12.83
N ALA A 123 -2.06 7.34 13.05
CA ALA A 123 -2.51 8.47 13.87
C ALA A 123 -3.54 9.39 13.15
N GLY A 124 -3.66 9.28 11.83
CA GLY A 124 -4.63 10.04 11.03
C GLY A 124 -4.52 9.72 9.53
N PRO A 125 -5.52 10.07 8.70
CA PRO A 125 -5.57 9.63 7.30
C PRO A 125 -4.33 10.05 6.49
N HIS A 126 -3.62 9.05 5.96
CA HIS A 126 -2.47 9.21 5.07
C HIS A 126 -2.25 7.93 4.25
N LEU A 127 -1.38 8.03 3.26
CA LEU A 127 -0.82 6.87 2.56
C LEU A 127 0.62 6.68 3.01
N HIS A 128 0.93 5.53 3.58
CA HIS A 128 2.31 5.10 3.81
C HIS A 128 2.83 4.42 2.55
N TRP A 129 3.94 4.91 2.00
CA TRP A 129 4.52 4.34 0.77
C TRP A 129 6.00 3.99 0.94
N GLU A 130 6.40 2.80 0.49
CA GLU A 130 7.80 2.35 0.54
C GLU A 130 8.26 1.78 -0.80
N VAL A 131 9.57 1.77 -0.99
CA VAL A 131 10.25 0.93 -1.98
C VAL A 131 11.11 -0.08 -1.22
N ARG A 132 11.08 -1.34 -1.64
CA ARG A 132 11.87 -2.43 -1.06
C ARG A 132 12.66 -3.16 -2.14
N ASP A 133 13.79 -3.73 -1.75
CA ASP A 133 14.55 -4.62 -2.61
C ASP A 133 14.01 -6.07 -2.57
N GLY A 134 14.61 -6.96 -3.37
CA GLY A 134 14.22 -8.37 -3.44
C GLY A 134 14.47 -9.18 -2.15
N GLN A 135 15.10 -8.58 -1.13
CA GLN A 135 15.29 -9.16 0.21
C GLN A 135 14.32 -8.56 1.23
N ASP A 136 13.29 -7.84 0.77
CA ASP A 136 12.31 -7.11 1.59
C ASP A 136 12.93 -6.00 2.46
N ARG A 137 14.16 -5.56 2.14
CA ARG A 137 14.80 -4.45 2.83
C ARG A 137 14.28 -3.15 2.26
N GLN A 138 13.90 -2.23 3.15
CA GLN A 138 13.45 -0.90 2.78
C GLN A 138 14.59 -0.12 2.12
N LEU A 139 14.31 0.45 0.95
CA LEU A 139 15.19 1.36 0.22
C LEU A 139 14.67 2.78 0.38
N ASN A 140 15.59 3.75 0.43
CA ASN A 140 15.23 5.16 0.32
C ASN A 140 14.82 5.45 -1.14
N PRO A 141 13.56 5.80 -1.42
CA PRO A 141 13.09 6.06 -2.79
C PRO A 141 13.66 7.35 -3.40
#